data_AF-A0A6P2RGN9-F1
#
_entry.id   AF-A0A6P2RGN9-F1
#
_cell.length_a   1.000
_cell.length_b   1.000
_cell.length_c   1.000
_cell.angle_alpha   90.00
_cell.angle_beta   90.00
_cell.angle_gamma   90.00
#
_symmetry.space_group_name_H-M   'P 1'
#
loop_
_entity.id
_entity.type
_entity.pdbx_description
1 polymer ?
#
loop_
_entity_poly.entity_id
_entity_poly.type
_entity_poly.pdbx_seq_one_letter_code
_entity_poly.pdbx_strand_id
1 'polypeptide(L)'
;MVHELDSYGESSSDGGGRESSWGAIEKACVRLLGKEGDVRVAIWYIRAGLERKEFRAFRLGMAALSRILVDFQRKTQTSTHSNELELEIYLAQVAWLSTPQFARKLSLLNFPEIGASISDVRKNKFESFVSGESIGNLCSEIDEVVGFLEEANGWAESHFARGVNFDDSIALLDDVVRVLRGVVGKNVNEDLGIFANGEMEIQRGNCSAILSRADVDAAIDEIIKYFNINEPSHPAPILLMRVKKLVGADFSELMQELYAEGVTLVAQLGRPGGADK
;
A
#
# COMPACT_ATOMS: atom_id res chain seq x y z
N MET A 1 -16.73 0.47 -20.89
CA MET A 1 -15.66 -0.37 -21.47
C MET A 1 -14.35 0.10 -20.84
N VAL A 2 -14.15 -0.25 -19.56
CA VAL A 2 -13.02 0.19 -18.74
C VAL A 2 -12.58 -1.03 -17.94
N HIS A 3 -12.05 -2.02 -18.64
CA HIS A 3 -11.51 -3.26 -18.09
C HIS A 3 -10.61 -3.82 -19.17
N GLU A 4 -9.36 -3.34 -19.22
CA GLU A 4 -8.22 -3.96 -19.90
C GLU A 4 -7.06 -2.97 -19.93
N LEU A 5 -6.26 -2.96 -18.86
CA LEU A 5 -4.88 -2.44 -18.92
C LEU A 5 -3.91 -3.19 -18.00
N ASP A 6 -4.35 -4.31 -17.40
CA ASP A 6 -3.52 -5.17 -16.55
C ASP A 6 -2.94 -6.39 -17.29
N SER A 7 -3.05 -6.47 -18.62
CA SER A 7 -2.57 -7.62 -19.41
C SER A 7 -1.40 -7.30 -20.33
N TYR A 8 -0.29 -6.78 -19.81
CA TYR A 8 1.02 -6.95 -20.45
C TYR A 8 2.11 -7.12 -19.39
N GLY A 9 2.33 -8.38 -19.02
CA GLY A 9 3.39 -8.78 -18.11
C GLY A 9 3.54 -10.30 -18.00
N GLU A 10 3.26 -11.05 -19.06
CA GLU A 10 3.61 -12.48 -19.11
C GLU A 10 5.12 -12.66 -19.24
N SER A 11 5.68 -13.31 -18.22
CA SER A 11 6.84 -14.19 -18.25
C SER A 11 8.09 -13.76 -19.03
N SER A 12 9.08 -13.27 -18.28
CA SER A 12 10.42 -13.85 -18.39
C SER A 12 10.82 -14.35 -17.01
N SER A 13 11.09 -15.66 -16.97
CA SER A 13 11.73 -16.37 -15.89
C SER A 13 13.20 -15.94 -15.82
N ASP A 14 13.54 -15.08 -14.86
CA ASP A 14 14.88 -15.14 -14.26
C ASP A 14 14.83 -14.62 -12.82
N GLY A 15 15.30 -15.46 -11.90
CA GLY A 15 15.36 -15.19 -10.47
C GLY A 15 16.51 -14.23 -10.20
N GLY A 16 16.21 -12.99 -9.83
CA GLY A 16 17.21 -12.02 -9.35
C GLY A 16 17.06 -10.59 -9.89
N GLY A 17 16.19 -10.29 -10.85
CA GLY A 17 16.19 -9.00 -11.56
C GLY A 17 15.10 -7.96 -11.19
N ARG A 18 14.04 -8.32 -10.46
CA ARG A 18 12.87 -7.41 -10.27
C ARG A 18 13.12 -6.26 -9.30
N GLU A 19 14.10 -6.37 -8.40
CA GLU A 19 14.51 -5.27 -7.51
C GLU A 19 15.27 -4.15 -8.28
N SER A 20 15.73 -4.42 -9.50
CA SER A 20 16.49 -3.48 -10.33
C SER A 20 15.62 -2.60 -11.24
N SER A 21 14.43 -3.06 -11.66
CA SER A 21 13.63 -2.35 -12.67
C SER A 21 13.01 -1.05 -12.13
N TRP A 22 12.48 -1.06 -10.90
CA TRP A 22 11.85 0.13 -10.31
C TRP A 22 12.82 1.26 -10.03
N GLY A 23 14.08 0.96 -9.65
CA GLY A 23 15.11 1.98 -9.50
C GLY A 23 15.52 2.61 -10.84
N ALA A 24 15.46 1.86 -11.95
CA ALA A 24 15.67 2.42 -13.29
C ALA A 24 14.47 3.29 -13.73
N ILE A 25 13.24 2.86 -13.43
CA ILE A 25 12.01 3.62 -13.68
C ILE A 25 12.05 4.94 -12.92
N GLU A 26 12.38 4.92 -11.63
CA GLU A 26 12.52 6.11 -10.79
C GLU A 26 13.48 7.13 -11.42
N LYS A 27 14.69 6.70 -11.77
CA LYS A 27 15.69 7.55 -12.44
C LYS A 27 15.20 8.09 -13.78
N ALA A 28 14.42 7.31 -14.53
CA ALA A 28 13.82 7.75 -15.79
C ALA A 28 12.76 8.82 -15.54
N CYS A 29 11.86 8.61 -14.57
CA CYS A 29 10.85 9.59 -14.16
C CYS A 29 11.48 10.91 -13.74
N VAL A 30 12.51 10.89 -12.89
CA VAL A 30 13.23 12.10 -12.46
C VAL A 30 13.79 12.88 -13.65
N ARG A 31 14.42 12.20 -14.62
CA ARG A 31 14.94 12.85 -15.84
C ARG A 31 13.84 13.43 -16.73
N LEU A 32 12.73 12.71 -16.88
CA LEU A 32 11.61 13.13 -17.73
C LEU A 32 10.86 14.31 -17.12
N LEU A 33 10.56 14.26 -15.82
CA LEU A 33 9.88 15.34 -15.09
C LEU A 33 10.70 16.64 -15.00
N GLY A 34 12.04 16.53 -15.12
CA GLY A 34 12.92 17.68 -15.26
C GLY A 34 12.84 18.37 -16.63
N LYS A 35 12.27 17.71 -17.63
CA LYS A 35 12.08 18.24 -18.99
C LYS A 35 10.64 18.65 -19.25
N GLU A 36 9.69 17.82 -18.86
CA GLU A 36 8.26 17.98 -19.16
C GLU A 36 7.40 17.45 -18.01
N GLY A 37 6.35 18.20 -17.65
CA GLY A 37 5.43 17.86 -16.56
C GLY A 37 4.27 16.98 -17.03
N ASP A 38 4.51 15.68 -17.24
CA ASP A 38 3.47 14.72 -17.60
C ASP A 38 2.92 13.99 -16.35
N VAL A 39 1.60 14.05 -16.17
CA VAL A 39 0.89 13.44 -15.02
C VAL A 39 1.14 11.93 -14.89
N ARG A 40 1.23 11.20 -16.01
CA ARG A 40 1.47 9.76 -16.00
C ARG A 40 2.87 9.45 -15.48
N VAL A 41 3.85 10.27 -15.86
CA VAL A 41 5.23 10.11 -15.39
C VAL A 41 5.32 10.37 -13.88
N ALA A 42 4.55 11.33 -13.36
CA ALA A 42 4.45 11.56 -11.91
C ALA A 42 3.80 10.37 -11.19
N ILE A 43 2.72 9.79 -11.72
CA ILE A 43 2.11 8.56 -11.16
C ILE A 43 3.11 7.39 -11.18
N TRP A 44 3.87 7.21 -12.26
CA TRP A 44 4.91 6.18 -12.31
C TRP A 44 6.04 6.42 -11.29
N TYR A 45 6.38 7.68 -11.01
CA TYR A 45 7.36 8.01 -9.97
C TYR A 45 6.84 7.66 -8.57
N ILE A 46 5.59 8.03 -8.27
CA ILE A 46 4.90 7.67 -7.03
C ILE A 46 4.88 6.15 -6.86
N ARG A 47 4.52 5.41 -7.92
CA ARG A 47 4.55 3.94 -7.93
C ARG A 47 5.94 3.39 -7.66
N ALA A 48 6.98 3.91 -8.32
CA ALA A 48 8.35 3.47 -8.10
C ALA A 48 8.78 3.65 -6.63
N GLY A 49 8.45 4.78 -6.01
CA GLY A 49 8.69 5.02 -4.58
C GLY A 49 7.96 4.01 -3.68
N LEU A 50 6.68 3.72 -3.97
CA LEU A 50 5.89 2.74 -3.24
C LEU A 50 6.42 1.31 -3.38
N GLU A 51 6.82 0.88 -4.58
CA GLU A 51 7.35 -0.48 -4.82
C GLU A 51 8.71 -0.68 -4.17
N ARG A 52 9.53 0.38 -4.13
CA ARG A 52 10.82 0.39 -3.44
C ARG A 52 10.68 0.59 -1.93
N LYS A 53 9.48 0.93 -1.46
CA LYS A 53 9.18 1.31 -0.07
C LYS A 53 9.99 2.51 0.42
N GLU A 54 10.34 3.41 -0.49
CA GLU A 54 11.20 4.57 -0.22
C GLU A 54 10.34 5.83 -0.06
N PHE A 55 10.14 6.26 1.19
CA PHE A 55 9.30 7.43 1.50
C PHE A 55 9.77 8.70 0.78
N ARG A 56 11.08 8.94 0.71
CA ARG A 56 11.63 10.11 0.02
C ARG A 56 11.30 10.14 -1.47
N ALA A 57 11.46 9.01 -2.17
CA ALA A 57 11.13 8.92 -3.60
C ALA A 57 9.63 9.12 -3.83
N PHE A 58 8.80 8.52 -2.97
CA PHE A 58 7.35 8.73 -2.97
C PHE A 58 6.98 10.21 -2.75
N ARG A 59 7.56 10.88 -1.74
CA ARG A 59 7.32 12.31 -1.45
C ARG A 59 7.68 13.20 -2.63
N LEU A 60 8.83 12.95 -3.29
CA LEU A 60 9.22 13.69 -4.48
C LEU A 60 8.29 13.44 -5.67
N GLY A 61 7.75 12.23 -5.81
CA GLY A 61 6.70 11.91 -6.79
C GLY A 61 5.41 12.69 -6.53
N MET A 62 4.97 12.76 -5.27
CA MET A 62 3.79 13.54 -4.86
C MET A 62 3.98 15.04 -5.11
N ALA A 63 5.14 15.59 -4.77
CA ALA A 63 5.47 16.99 -5.04
C ALA A 63 5.45 17.31 -6.55
N ALA A 64 5.96 16.39 -7.38
CA ALA A 64 5.91 16.55 -8.83
C ALA A 64 4.47 16.51 -9.36
N LEU A 65 3.63 15.61 -8.84
CA LEU A 65 2.21 15.54 -9.19
C LEU A 65 1.48 16.84 -8.82
N SER A 66 1.61 17.29 -7.57
CA SER A 66 1.00 18.55 -7.09
C SER A 66 1.32 19.71 -8.04
N ARG A 67 2.61 19.91 -8.37
CA ARG A 67 3.03 20.96 -9.31
C ARG A 67 2.35 20.84 -10.68
N ILE A 68 2.25 19.62 -11.22
CA ILE A 68 1.61 19.36 -12.53
C ILE A 68 0.11 19.68 -12.48
N LEU A 69 -0.59 19.33 -11.40
CA LEU A 69 -2.01 19.62 -11.23
C LEU A 69 -2.25 21.13 -11.12
N VAL A 70 -1.42 21.84 -10.36
CA VAL A 70 -1.46 23.31 -10.22
C VAL A 70 -1.20 24.00 -11.57
N ASP A 71 -0.20 23.55 -12.32
CA ASP A 71 0.11 24.12 -13.64
C ASP A 71 -1.02 23.83 -14.66
N PHE A 72 -1.61 22.63 -14.62
CA PHE A 72 -2.78 22.30 -15.42
C PHE A 72 -3.97 23.20 -15.09
N GLN A 73 -4.25 23.44 -13.80
CA GLN A 73 -5.32 24.34 -13.37
C GLN A 73 -5.09 25.78 -13.85
N ARG A 74 -3.84 26.26 -13.83
CA ARG A 74 -3.50 27.60 -14.38
C ARG A 74 -3.72 27.64 -15.91
N LYS A 75 -3.38 26.56 -16.62
CA LYS A 75 -3.60 26.42 -18.08
C LYS A 75 -5.08 26.41 -18.43
N THR A 76 -5.92 25.68 -17.69
CA THR A 76 -7.37 25.63 -17.95
C THR A 76 -8.07 26.95 -17.66
N GLN A 77 -7.61 27.73 -16.66
CA GLN A 77 -8.16 29.06 -16.38
C GLN A 77 -7.87 30.10 -17.46
N THR A 78 -6.77 29.95 -18.20
CA THR A 78 -6.28 30.93 -19.19
C THR A 78 -6.64 30.57 -20.64
N SER A 79 -7.04 29.32 -20.91
CA SER A 79 -7.29 28.81 -22.25
C SER A 79 -8.79 28.72 -22.57
N THR A 80 -9.20 29.19 -23.76
CA THR A 80 -10.60 29.09 -24.25
C THR A 80 -10.91 27.76 -24.96
N HIS A 81 -9.90 26.93 -25.22
CA HIS A 81 -10.05 25.65 -25.91
C HIS A 81 -10.44 24.51 -24.95
N SER A 82 -11.30 23.59 -25.42
CA SER A 82 -11.73 22.42 -24.65
C SER A 82 -10.56 21.47 -24.42
N ASN A 83 -10.06 21.41 -23.18
CA ASN A 83 -9.04 20.46 -22.71
C ASN A 83 -9.68 19.17 -22.14
N GLU A 84 -10.89 18.82 -22.59
CA GLU A 84 -11.72 17.77 -21.98
C GLU A 84 -11.04 16.39 -22.01
N LEU A 85 -10.40 16.01 -23.12
CA LEU A 85 -9.66 14.73 -23.21
C LEU A 85 -8.41 14.69 -22.33
N GLU A 86 -7.70 15.82 -22.20
CA GLU A 86 -6.53 15.93 -21.32
C GLU A 86 -6.97 15.81 -19.85
N LEU A 87 -8.08 16.46 -19.49
CA LEU A 87 -8.69 16.38 -18.17
C LEU A 87 -9.09 14.94 -17.80
N GLU A 88 -9.72 14.19 -18.72
CA GLU A 88 -10.08 12.78 -18.47
C GLU A 88 -8.86 11.92 -18.15
N ILE A 89 -7.75 12.12 -18.86
CA ILE A 89 -6.49 11.41 -18.58
C ILE A 89 -6.00 11.75 -17.18
N TYR A 90 -5.97 13.03 -16.81
CA TYR A 90 -5.52 13.46 -15.48
C TYR A 90 -6.41 12.88 -14.38
N LEU A 91 -7.73 12.95 -14.54
CA LEU A 91 -8.69 12.38 -13.59
C LEU A 91 -8.49 10.88 -13.41
N ALA A 92 -8.33 10.12 -14.51
CA ALA A 92 -8.09 8.69 -14.43
C ALA A 92 -6.77 8.35 -13.70
N GLN A 93 -5.72 9.15 -13.93
CA GLN A 93 -4.43 8.97 -13.26
C GLN A 93 -4.50 9.32 -11.76
N VAL A 94 -5.15 10.42 -11.40
CA VAL A 94 -5.30 10.87 -10.01
C VAL A 94 -6.23 9.95 -9.22
N ALA A 95 -7.30 9.44 -9.83
CA ALA A 95 -8.23 8.51 -9.18
C ALA A 95 -7.55 7.21 -8.69
N TRP A 96 -6.43 6.81 -9.28
CA TRP A 96 -5.64 5.67 -8.79
C TRP A 96 -5.16 5.85 -7.33
N LEU A 97 -4.93 7.09 -6.90
CA LEU A 97 -4.53 7.41 -5.51
C LEU A 97 -5.66 7.17 -4.50
N SER A 98 -6.91 7.05 -4.93
CA SER A 98 -8.05 6.70 -4.06
C SER A 98 -8.22 5.20 -3.86
N THR A 99 -7.41 4.39 -4.53
CA THR A 99 -7.61 2.93 -4.49
C THR A 99 -7.16 2.35 -3.15
N PRO A 100 -7.84 1.31 -2.63
CA PRO A 100 -7.38 0.59 -1.45
C PRO A 100 -5.97 -0.01 -1.62
N GLN A 101 -5.59 -0.32 -2.87
CA GLN A 101 -4.26 -0.82 -3.17
C GLN A 101 -3.18 0.24 -2.94
N PHE A 102 -3.45 1.51 -3.29
CA PHE A 102 -2.59 2.62 -2.97
C PHE A 102 -2.42 2.77 -1.45
N ALA A 103 -3.51 2.84 -0.69
CA ALA A 103 -3.46 2.98 0.77
C ALA A 103 -2.68 1.84 1.46
N ARG A 104 -2.84 0.60 0.97
CA ARG A 104 -2.05 -0.54 1.45
C ARG A 104 -0.56 -0.37 1.17
N LYS A 105 -0.17 0.05 -0.04
CA LYS A 105 1.25 0.28 -0.38
C LYS A 105 1.84 1.47 0.39
N LEU A 106 1.05 2.53 0.59
CA LEU A 106 1.41 3.67 1.42
C LEU A 106 1.79 3.21 2.82
N SER A 107 1.00 2.33 3.43
CA SER A 107 1.29 1.78 4.76
C SER A 107 2.62 1.01 4.89
N LEU A 108 3.20 0.59 3.77
CA LEU A 108 4.45 -0.17 3.70
C LEU A 108 5.69 0.70 3.43
N LEU A 109 5.54 2.01 3.24
CA LEU A 109 6.69 2.90 3.06
C LEU A 109 7.55 2.89 4.33
N ASN A 110 8.86 2.81 4.12
CA ASN A 110 9.85 2.83 5.19
C ASN A 110 10.37 4.25 5.41
N PHE A 111 10.58 4.56 6.68
CA PHE A 111 11.27 5.75 7.16
C PHE A 111 12.69 5.33 7.58
N PRO A 112 13.72 5.56 6.73
CA PRO A 112 15.09 5.15 7.02
C PRO A 112 15.63 5.75 8.33
N GLU A 113 15.18 6.96 8.68
CA GLU A 113 15.62 7.71 9.87
C GLU A 113 15.30 6.99 11.17
N ILE A 114 14.23 6.19 11.18
CA ILE A 114 13.74 5.47 12.36
C ILE A 114 13.68 3.95 12.16
N GLY A 115 14.15 3.46 11.00
CA GLY A 115 14.22 2.04 10.67
C GLY A 115 12.87 1.32 10.64
N ALA A 116 11.76 2.02 10.41
CA ALA A 116 10.41 1.47 10.55
C ALA A 116 9.49 1.87 9.40
N SER A 117 8.50 1.02 9.08
CA SER A 117 7.45 1.37 8.13
C SER A 117 6.35 2.23 8.75
N ILE A 118 5.54 2.89 7.92
CA ILE A 118 4.30 3.58 8.36
C ILE A 118 3.45 2.66 9.25
N SER A 119 3.28 1.40 8.84
CA SER A 119 2.50 0.43 9.61
C SER A 119 3.14 0.04 10.95
N ASP A 120 4.47 0.05 11.03
CA ASP A 120 5.21 -0.25 12.26
C ASP A 120 5.14 0.92 13.24
N VAL A 121 5.26 2.15 12.75
CA VAL A 121 5.09 3.36 13.57
C VAL A 121 3.71 3.39 14.22
N ARG A 122 2.64 3.10 13.47
CA ARG A 122 1.27 3.02 14.03
C ARG A 122 1.12 1.95 15.11
N LYS A 123 1.90 0.88 15.02
CA LYS A 123 1.95 -0.19 16.03
C LYS A 123 2.95 0.09 17.16
N ASN A 124 3.55 1.28 17.18
CA ASN A 124 4.59 1.69 18.10
C ASN A 124 5.82 0.74 18.09
N LYS A 125 6.15 0.20 16.90
CA LYS A 125 7.26 -0.74 16.66
C LYS A 125 8.43 -0.05 15.95
N PHE A 126 9.05 0.93 16.59
CA PHE A 126 10.22 1.63 16.05
C PHE A 126 11.18 2.02 17.18
N GLU A 127 12.43 2.30 16.84
CA GLU A 127 13.47 2.53 17.85
C GLU A 127 13.30 3.89 18.55
N SER A 128 13.37 3.88 19.89
CA SER A 128 13.22 5.08 20.72
C SER A 128 14.49 5.96 20.78
N PHE A 129 15.59 5.53 20.15
CA PHE A 129 16.89 6.20 20.23
C PHE A 129 17.05 7.36 19.24
N VAL A 130 16.00 7.72 18.51
CA VAL A 130 16.02 8.75 17.48
C VAL A 130 15.91 10.14 18.10
N SER A 131 16.71 11.09 17.62
CA SER A 131 16.68 12.47 18.11
C SER A 131 15.32 13.14 17.84
N GLY A 132 14.87 14.00 18.78
CA GLY A 132 13.63 14.77 18.61
C GLY A 132 13.62 15.68 17.38
N GLU A 133 14.79 16.17 16.96
CA GLU A 133 14.97 16.95 15.72
C GLU A 133 14.71 16.09 14.47
N SER A 134 15.25 14.87 14.42
CA SER A 134 15.00 13.92 13.31
C SER A 134 13.51 13.55 13.22
N ILE A 135 12.86 13.32 14.36
CA ILE A 135 11.41 13.06 14.40
C ILE A 135 10.61 14.27 13.94
N GLY A 136 11.01 15.49 14.34
CA GLY A 136 10.40 16.74 13.90
C GLY A 136 10.48 16.92 12.39
N ASN A 137 11.67 16.73 11.81
CA ASN A 137 11.89 16.79 10.37
C ASN A 137 11.03 15.74 9.63
N LEU A 138 10.99 14.50 10.13
CA LEU A 138 10.16 13.45 9.54
C LEU A 138 8.67 13.82 9.60
N CYS A 139 8.19 14.37 10.70
CA CYS A 139 6.81 14.84 10.81
C CYS A 139 6.52 15.94 9.76
N SER A 140 7.42 16.90 9.58
CA SER A 140 7.27 17.92 8.54
C SER A 140 7.24 17.33 7.13
N GLU A 141 8.08 16.33 6.83
CA GLU A 141 8.04 15.66 5.53
C GLU A 141 6.73 14.86 5.32
N ILE A 142 6.15 14.28 6.37
CA ILE A 142 4.84 13.61 6.29
C ILE A 142 3.72 14.65 6.12
N ASP A 143 3.76 15.76 6.85
CA ASP A 143 2.81 16.87 6.72
C ASP A 143 2.84 17.46 5.29
N GLU A 144 4.01 17.55 4.65
CA GLU A 144 4.13 17.92 3.23
C GLU A 144 3.37 16.96 2.30
N VAL A 145 3.51 15.65 2.51
CA VAL A 145 2.80 14.64 1.73
C VAL A 145 1.29 14.75 1.92
N VAL A 146 0.83 14.97 3.15
CA VAL A 146 -0.59 15.22 3.45
C VAL A 146 -1.08 16.43 2.65
N GLY A 147 -0.34 17.53 2.66
CA GLY A 147 -0.67 18.71 1.85
C GLY A 147 -0.78 18.40 0.35
N PHE A 148 0.13 17.59 -0.21
CA PHE A 148 0.03 17.18 -1.62
C PHE A 148 -1.20 16.31 -1.92
N LEU A 149 -1.62 15.46 -0.98
CA LEU A 149 -2.85 14.67 -1.12
C LEU A 149 -4.09 15.57 -1.06
N GLU A 150 -4.14 16.52 -0.12
CA GLU A 150 -5.23 17.49 -0.01
C GLU A 150 -5.36 18.36 -1.27
N GLU A 151 -4.23 18.84 -1.81
CA GLU A 151 -4.18 19.59 -3.07
C GLU A 151 -4.70 18.76 -4.24
N ALA A 152 -4.28 17.50 -4.34
CA ALA A 152 -4.77 16.59 -5.37
C ALA A 152 -6.28 16.29 -5.22
N ASN A 153 -6.78 16.18 -3.97
CA ASN A 153 -8.19 15.96 -3.69
C ASN A 153 -9.01 17.19 -4.10
N GLY A 154 -8.61 18.38 -3.65
CA GLY A 154 -9.27 19.63 -4.00
C GLY A 154 -9.24 19.91 -5.50
N TRP A 155 -8.16 19.53 -6.18
CA TRP A 155 -8.09 19.57 -7.65
C TRP A 155 -9.11 18.63 -8.29
N ALA A 156 -9.24 17.37 -7.83
CA ALA A 156 -10.20 16.41 -8.38
C ALA A 156 -11.66 16.84 -8.11
N GLU A 157 -11.95 17.34 -6.92
CA GLU A 157 -13.27 17.87 -6.53
C GLU A 157 -13.68 19.07 -7.39
N SER A 158 -12.73 19.98 -7.68
CA SER A 158 -12.97 21.15 -8.53
C SER A 158 -13.38 20.80 -9.97
N HIS A 159 -13.11 19.57 -10.41
CA HIS A 159 -13.46 19.07 -11.74
C HIS A 159 -14.60 18.03 -11.70
N PHE A 160 -15.39 17.99 -10.61
CA PHE A 160 -16.57 17.12 -10.42
C PHE A 160 -16.28 15.61 -10.51
N ALA A 161 -15.06 15.19 -10.16
CA ALA A 161 -14.69 13.78 -10.10
C ALA A 161 -15.37 13.07 -8.92
N ARG A 162 -16.62 12.63 -9.11
CA ARG A 162 -17.37 11.86 -8.10
C ARG A 162 -16.65 10.54 -7.79
N GLY A 163 -16.27 10.36 -6.52
CA GLY A 163 -15.72 9.09 -6.01
C GLY A 163 -14.21 9.05 -5.84
N VAL A 164 -13.48 10.13 -6.17
CA VAL A 164 -12.10 10.32 -5.69
C VAL A 164 -12.18 10.75 -4.24
N ASN A 165 -11.53 9.99 -3.36
CA ASN A 165 -11.44 10.26 -1.94
C ASN A 165 -10.05 9.80 -1.45
N PHE A 166 -9.32 10.68 -0.76
CA PHE A 166 -8.01 10.37 -0.18
C PHE A 166 -8.01 10.38 1.36
N ASP A 167 -9.17 10.52 2.00
CA ASP A 167 -9.35 10.69 3.45
C ASP A 167 -8.69 9.57 4.24
N ASP A 168 -8.84 8.32 3.80
CA ASP A 168 -8.22 7.16 4.46
C ASP A 168 -6.68 7.24 4.45
N SER A 169 -6.11 7.75 3.35
CA SER A 169 -4.65 7.91 3.21
C SER A 169 -4.15 9.11 4.01
N ILE A 170 -4.91 10.20 4.06
CA ILE A 170 -4.62 11.39 4.86
C ILE A 170 -4.68 11.03 6.35
N ALA A 171 -5.78 10.42 6.81
CA ALA A 171 -5.96 9.99 8.18
C ALA A 171 -4.89 8.98 8.63
N LEU A 172 -4.44 8.09 7.73
CA LEU A 172 -3.33 7.18 7.99
C LEU A 172 -2.03 7.94 8.32
N LEU A 173 -1.72 9.00 7.56
CA LEU A 173 -0.51 9.79 7.75
C LEU A 173 -0.60 10.69 8.98
N ASP A 174 -1.76 11.31 9.24
CA ASP A 174 -2.01 12.08 10.47
C ASP A 174 -1.84 11.23 11.73
N ASP A 175 -2.34 9.98 11.70
CA ASP A 175 -2.14 9.00 12.76
C ASP A 175 -0.65 8.76 13.05
N VAL A 176 0.17 8.64 12.00
CA VAL A 176 1.62 8.43 12.11
C VAL A 176 2.28 9.65 12.75
N VAL A 177 1.98 10.85 12.27
CA VAL A 177 2.51 12.10 12.82
C VAL A 177 2.15 12.24 14.30
N ARG A 178 0.90 11.93 14.66
CA ARG A 178 0.44 11.93 16.06
C ARG A 178 1.25 10.97 16.93
N VAL A 179 1.51 9.75 16.46
CA VAL A 179 2.31 8.76 17.22
C VAL A 179 3.75 9.24 17.38
N LEU A 180 4.38 9.73 16.31
CA LEU A 180 5.75 10.24 16.32
C LEU A 180 5.92 11.42 17.28
N ARG A 181 5.03 12.42 17.22
CA ARG A 181 5.04 13.57 18.14
C ARG A 181 4.79 13.15 19.59
N GLY A 182 3.96 12.12 19.80
CA GLY A 182 3.70 11.55 21.12
C GLY A 182 4.94 10.95 21.79
N VAL A 183 5.88 10.39 21.02
CA VAL A 183 7.16 9.88 21.55
C VAL A 183 8.08 11.01 22.01
N VAL A 184 8.18 12.09 21.22
CA VAL A 184 8.94 13.28 21.62
C VAL A 184 8.41 13.86 22.94
N GLY A 185 7.08 13.91 23.10
CA GLY A 185 6.45 14.39 24.34
C GLY A 185 6.68 13.49 25.57
N LYS A 186 7.01 12.20 25.38
CA LYS A 186 7.36 11.27 26.47
C LYS A 186 8.82 11.40 26.88
N ASN A 187 9.74 11.46 25.90
CA ASN A 187 11.17 11.59 26.17
C ASN A 187 11.51 12.90 26.93
N VAL A 188 10.80 13.99 26.66
CA VAL A 188 10.97 15.28 27.38
C VAL A 188 10.50 15.21 28.83
N ASN A 189 9.55 14.33 29.16
CA ASN A 189 9.07 14.13 30.53
C ASN A 189 9.89 13.10 31.33
N GLU A 190 10.54 12.15 30.65
CA GLU A 190 11.37 11.12 31.31
C GLU A 190 12.77 11.66 31.72
N ASP A 191 13.30 12.69 31.05
CA ASP A 191 14.58 13.33 31.43
C ASP A 191 14.52 14.16 32.73
N LEU A 192 13.35 14.33 33.35
CA LEU A 192 13.18 15.01 34.64
C LEU A 192 12.72 14.09 35.80
N GLY A 193 12.69 12.77 35.61
CA GLY A 193 12.17 11.82 36.60
C GLY A 193 13.15 10.69 36.97
N ILE A 194 14.00 10.91 37.96
CA ILE A 194 14.81 9.85 38.58
C ILE A 194 13.92 8.92 39.43
N PHE A 195 13.92 7.62 39.06
CA PHE A 195 13.43 6.38 39.70
C PHE A 195 11.98 6.29 40.22
N ALA A 196 11.20 5.37 39.64
CA ALA A 196 10.51 4.33 40.41
C ALA A 196 10.02 3.18 39.51
N ASN A 197 10.29 1.96 39.96
CA ASN A 197 9.92 0.68 39.37
C ASN A 197 8.44 0.54 39.01
N GLY A 198 8.18 -0.23 37.96
CA GLY A 198 6.86 -0.76 37.62
C GLY A 198 6.97 -1.80 36.52
N GLU A 199 7.60 -2.94 36.80
CA GLU A 199 7.35 -4.15 36.03
C GLU A 199 5.86 -4.48 36.15
N MET A 200 5.09 -4.14 35.11
CA MET A 200 3.78 -4.72 34.86
C MET A 200 3.87 -5.57 33.60
N GLU A 201 4.04 -6.86 33.84
CA GLU A 201 3.81 -7.93 32.90
C GLU A 201 2.34 -7.85 32.41
N ILE A 202 2.12 -7.16 31.28
CA ILE A 202 0.86 -7.31 30.55
C ILE A 202 0.94 -8.69 29.90
N GLN A 203 0.22 -9.63 30.51
CA GLN A 203 -0.03 -10.96 29.95
C GLN A 203 -0.42 -10.81 28.49
N ARG A 204 0.52 -11.21 27.64
CA ARG A 204 0.34 -11.36 26.20
C ARG A 204 -0.92 -12.19 25.99
N GLY A 205 -1.93 -11.60 25.37
CA GLY A 205 -2.83 -12.40 24.55
C GLY A 205 -1.94 -13.08 23.52
N ASN A 206 -1.70 -14.38 23.72
CA ASN A 206 -0.87 -15.18 22.85
C ASN A 206 -1.33 -14.99 21.40
N CYS A 207 -0.59 -14.22 20.59
CA CYS A 207 -0.54 -14.54 19.17
C CYS A 207 0.19 -15.87 19.11
N SER A 208 -0.56 -16.97 19.23
CA SER A 208 -0.06 -18.29 18.89
C SER A 208 0.50 -18.15 17.49
N ALA A 209 1.83 -18.28 17.37
CA ALA A 209 2.41 -18.52 16.07
C ALA A 209 1.64 -19.70 15.46
N ILE A 210 1.19 -19.55 14.23
CA ILE A 210 0.53 -20.63 13.51
C ILE A 210 1.64 -21.62 13.16
N LEU A 211 1.78 -22.66 13.97
CA LEU A 211 2.86 -23.65 13.87
C LEU A 211 2.36 -24.97 13.27
N SER A 212 1.05 -25.14 13.21
CA SER A 212 0.40 -26.33 12.68
C SER A 212 -0.80 -26.00 11.80
N ARG A 213 -1.21 -26.96 10.97
CA ARG A 213 -2.40 -26.84 10.15
C ARG A 213 -3.68 -26.70 10.98
N ALA A 214 -3.73 -27.28 12.18
CA ALA A 214 -4.84 -27.10 13.11
C ALA A 214 -4.93 -25.64 13.61
N ASP A 215 -3.80 -24.94 13.76
CA ASP A 215 -3.78 -23.53 14.13
C ASP A 215 -4.30 -22.64 12.98
N VAL A 216 -4.04 -23.03 11.72
CA VAL A 216 -4.60 -22.36 10.53
C VAL A 216 -6.13 -22.47 10.53
N ASP A 217 -6.66 -23.67 10.78
CA ASP A 217 -8.11 -23.90 10.80
C ASP A 217 -8.80 -23.08 11.91
N ALA A 218 -8.20 -23.04 13.10
CA ALA A 218 -8.71 -22.26 14.23
C ALA A 218 -8.67 -20.75 13.95
N ALA A 219 -7.59 -20.26 13.33
CA ALA A 219 -7.47 -18.84 12.96
C ALA A 219 -8.50 -18.45 11.88
N ILE A 220 -8.74 -19.30 10.88
CA ILE A 220 -9.76 -19.05 9.85
C ILE A 220 -11.16 -19.00 10.48
N ASP A 221 -11.47 -19.87 11.44
CA ASP A 221 -12.75 -19.84 12.17
C ASP A 221 -12.96 -18.54 12.94
N GLU A 222 -11.90 -18.02 13.57
CA GLU A 222 -11.96 -16.76 14.31
C GLU A 222 -12.21 -15.57 13.37
N ILE A 223 -11.61 -15.57 12.18
CA ILE A 223 -11.83 -14.57 11.14
C ILE A 223 -13.28 -14.65 10.60
N ILE A 224 -13.78 -15.85 10.31
CA ILE A 224 -15.18 -16.04 9.87
C ILE A 224 -16.16 -15.53 10.94
N LYS A 225 -15.89 -15.83 12.21
CA LYS A 225 -16.71 -15.38 13.34
C LYS A 225 -16.74 -13.85 13.44
N TYR A 226 -15.60 -13.19 13.25
CA TYR A 226 -15.52 -11.73 13.23
C TYR A 226 -16.43 -11.14 12.16
N PHE A 227 -16.33 -11.60 10.91
CA PHE A 227 -17.12 -11.07 9.81
C PHE A 227 -18.62 -11.36 9.97
N ASN A 228 -19.01 -12.53 10.48
CA ASN A 228 -20.41 -12.83 10.75
C ASN A 228 -21.05 -11.93 11.81
N ILE A 229 -20.27 -11.44 12.78
CA ILE A 229 -20.76 -10.55 13.84
C ILE A 229 -20.75 -9.08 13.40
N ASN A 230 -19.66 -8.65 12.74
CA ASN A 230 -19.40 -7.24 12.49
C ASN A 230 -19.83 -6.78 11.08
N GLU A 231 -19.79 -7.67 10.08
CA GLU A 231 -20.07 -7.35 8.68
C GLU A 231 -20.79 -8.50 7.96
N PRO A 232 -22.04 -8.83 8.34
CA PRO A 232 -22.74 -10.05 7.89
C PRO A 232 -22.99 -10.11 6.37
N SER A 233 -22.98 -8.97 5.67
CA SER A 233 -23.14 -8.89 4.21
C SER A 233 -21.82 -8.99 3.44
N HIS A 234 -20.68 -9.05 4.14
CA HIS A 234 -19.37 -9.13 3.50
C HIS A 234 -19.19 -10.51 2.83
N PRO A 235 -18.58 -10.62 1.63
CA PRO A 235 -18.44 -11.91 0.93
C PRO A 235 -17.35 -12.83 1.52
N ALA A 236 -16.48 -12.30 2.38
CA ALA A 236 -15.34 -13.03 2.94
C ALA A 236 -15.69 -14.31 3.72
N PRO A 237 -16.72 -14.37 4.59
CA PRO A 237 -17.08 -15.60 5.31
C PRO A 237 -17.29 -16.80 4.38
N ILE A 238 -18.03 -16.61 3.28
CA ILE A 238 -18.33 -17.68 2.32
C ILE A 238 -17.05 -18.17 1.63
N LEU A 239 -16.15 -17.25 1.26
CA LEU A 239 -14.87 -17.58 0.63
C LEU A 239 -13.91 -18.27 1.60
N LEU A 240 -13.85 -17.81 2.86
CA LEU A 240 -13.01 -18.38 3.89
C LEU A 240 -13.47 -19.79 4.31
N MET A 241 -14.78 -20.03 4.35
CA MET A 241 -15.32 -21.39 4.53
C MET A 241 -14.91 -22.34 3.40
N ARG A 242 -14.82 -21.85 2.15
CA ARG A 242 -14.31 -22.63 1.02
C ARG A 242 -12.81 -22.89 1.16
N VAL A 243 -12.02 -21.86 1.47
CA VAL A 243 -10.58 -22.01 1.72
C VAL A 243 -10.30 -23.01 2.84
N LYS A 244 -11.09 -23.00 3.93
CA LYS A 244 -10.97 -23.96 5.02
C LYS A 244 -11.19 -25.42 4.57
N LYS A 245 -12.13 -25.67 3.67
CA LYS A 245 -12.32 -27.02 3.08
C LYS A 245 -11.13 -27.46 2.22
N LEU A 246 -10.43 -26.50 1.60
CA LEU A 246 -9.27 -26.74 0.74
C LEU A 246 -7.96 -26.91 1.52
N VAL A 247 -7.87 -26.39 2.75
CA VAL A 247 -6.77 -26.65 3.69
C VAL A 247 -6.89 -28.10 4.12
N GLY A 248 -6.39 -29.04 3.30
CA GLY A 248 -6.41 -30.47 3.57
C GLY A 248 -6.75 -31.43 2.44
N ALA A 249 -7.34 -30.92 1.36
CA ALA A 249 -7.71 -31.73 0.22
C ALA A 249 -6.48 -32.00 -0.66
N ASP A 250 -6.38 -33.22 -1.19
CA ASP A 250 -5.33 -33.54 -2.15
C ASP A 250 -5.58 -32.76 -3.45
N PHE A 251 -4.53 -32.29 -4.12
CA PHE A 251 -4.60 -31.38 -5.29
C PHE A 251 -5.57 -31.85 -6.40
N SER A 252 -5.79 -33.17 -6.50
CA SER A 252 -6.79 -33.80 -7.38
C SER A 252 -8.24 -33.43 -7.06
N GLU A 253 -8.60 -33.31 -5.79
CA GLU A 253 -9.95 -32.95 -5.34
C GLU A 253 -10.20 -31.44 -5.56
N LEU A 254 -9.16 -30.62 -5.36
CA LEU A 254 -9.17 -29.17 -5.63
C LEU A 254 -9.47 -28.85 -7.10
N MET A 255 -8.96 -29.66 -8.04
CA MET A 255 -9.20 -29.46 -9.48
C MET A 255 -10.62 -29.87 -9.91
N GLN A 256 -11.26 -30.81 -9.22
CA GLN A 256 -12.64 -31.22 -9.51
C GLN A 256 -13.67 -30.22 -8.98
N GLU A 257 -13.39 -29.55 -7.85
CA GLU A 257 -14.32 -28.58 -7.25
C GLU A 257 -14.25 -27.20 -7.93
N LEU A 258 -13.09 -26.81 -8.46
CA LEU A 258 -12.88 -25.51 -9.12
C LEU A 258 -13.19 -25.52 -10.63
N TYR A 259 -13.17 -26.68 -11.28
CA TYR A 259 -13.42 -26.81 -12.72
C TYR A 259 -14.31 -28.01 -13.02
N ALA A 260 -15.54 -27.76 -13.48
CA ALA A 260 -16.44 -28.83 -13.96
C ALA A 260 -15.85 -29.64 -15.15
N GLU A 261 -14.83 -29.10 -15.84
CA GLU A 261 -14.11 -29.75 -16.94
C GLU A 261 -12.60 -29.98 -16.67
N GLY A 262 -12.18 -30.05 -15.39
CA GLY A 262 -10.76 -30.14 -15.00
C GLY A 262 -10.04 -31.46 -15.35
N VAL A 263 -10.74 -32.50 -15.82
CA VAL A 263 -10.16 -33.83 -16.08
C VAL A 263 -9.22 -33.84 -17.29
N THR A 264 -9.44 -32.95 -18.27
CA THR A 264 -8.63 -32.86 -19.50
C THR A 264 -7.29 -32.16 -19.29
N LEU A 265 -7.22 -31.18 -18.37
CA LEU A 265 -5.98 -30.47 -18.04
C LEU A 265 -4.99 -31.34 -17.25
N VAL A 266 -5.50 -32.18 -16.36
CA VAL A 266 -4.69 -33.13 -15.57
C VAL A 266 -4.08 -34.22 -16.46
N ALA A 267 -4.79 -34.65 -17.51
CA ALA A 267 -4.26 -35.59 -18.49
C ALA A 267 -3.11 -35.00 -19.33
N GLN A 268 -3.13 -33.69 -19.59
CA GLN A 268 -2.08 -33.00 -20.34
C GLN A 268 -0.84 -32.66 -19.48
N LEU A 269 -1.00 -32.56 -18.17
CA LEU A 269 0.11 -32.33 -17.22
C LEU A 269 0.73 -33.63 -16.69
N GLY A 270 0.33 -34.79 -17.24
CA GLY A 270 0.84 -36.12 -16.88
C GLY A 270 2.31 -36.35 -17.24
N ARG A 271 3.20 -35.97 -16.31
CA ARG A 271 4.60 -36.42 -16.07
C ARG A 271 5.69 -36.18 -17.13
N PRO A 272 6.73 -35.40 -16.76
CA PRO A 272 8.11 -35.73 -17.06
C PRO A 272 8.82 -36.27 -15.81
N GLY A 273 9.21 -37.55 -15.86
CA GLY A 273 10.41 -38.10 -15.19
C GLY A 273 10.37 -38.36 -13.68
N GLY A 274 9.80 -39.49 -13.26
CA GLY A 274 10.29 -40.22 -12.08
C GLY A 274 11.18 -41.36 -12.55
N ALA A 275 12.49 -41.28 -12.29
CA ALA A 275 13.44 -42.35 -12.57
C ALA A 275 13.21 -43.54 -11.62
N ASP A 276 13.12 -44.76 -12.16
CA ASP A 276 13.87 -45.91 -11.64
C ASP A 276 13.82 -47.12 -12.58
N LYS A 277 15.03 -47.69 -12.81
CA LYS A 277 15.44 -48.90 -13.55
C LYS A 277 15.58 -48.86 -15.07
#